data_AF-A0A1F6T213-F1
#
_entry.id   AF-A0A1F6T213-F1
#
_cell.length_a   1.000
_cell.length_b   1.000
_cell.length_c   1.000
_cell.angle_alpha   90.00
_cell.angle_beta   90.00
_cell.angle_gamma   90.00
#
_symmetry.space_group_name_H-M   'P 1'
#
loop_
_entity.id
_entity.type
_entity.pdbx_description
1 polymer ?
#
loop_
_entity_poly.entity_id
_entity_poly.type
_entity_poly.pdbx_seq_one_letter_code
_entity_poly.pdbx_strand_id
1 'polypeptide(L)' 'MVEVTTQDRPGLLYQIALALRACGLNLVNAKVATYGERVEDIFFVNTPDGRPVSAPEQRACLEREILSRLSTDAGN' A
#
# COMPACT_ATOMS: atom_id res chain seq x y z
N MET A 1 5.66 2.95 -8.01
CA MET A 1 6.23 2.62 -6.69
C MET A 1 5.38 3.33 -5.67
N VAL A 2 5.07 2.64 -4.58
CA VAL A 2 4.35 3.20 -3.42
C VAL A 2 5.26 3.00 -2.23
N GLU A 3 5.49 4.05 -1.46
CA GLU A 3 6.29 4.02 -0.24
C GLU A 3 5.35 4.32 0.92
N VAL A 4 5.40 3.46 1.94
CA VAL A 4 4.58 3.58 3.14
C VAL A 4 5.52 3.56 4.35
N THR A 5 5.48 4.63 5.12
CA THR A 5 6.21 4.73 6.39
C THR A 5 5.19 4.75 7.51
N THR A 6 5.23 3.75 8.38
CA THR A 6 4.30 3.62 9.50
C THR A 6 4.96 2.93 10.70
N GLN A 7 4.28 2.90 11.85
CA GLN A 7 4.69 2.04 12.96
C GLN A 7 4.52 0.57 12.57
N ASP A 8 5.37 -0.30 13.13
CA ASP A 8 5.22 -1.74 12.94
C ASP A 8 3.86 -2.21 13.46
N ARG A 9 3.08 -2.82 12.57
CA ARG A 9 1.72 -3.30 12.88
C ARG A 9 1.43 -4.58 12.10
N PRO A 10 0.99 -5.65 12.79
CA PRO A 10 0.52 -6.86 12.12
C PRO A 10 -0.58 -6.55 11.11
N GLY A 11 -0.49 -7.13 9.91
CA GLY A 11 -1.51 -6.98 8.87
C GLY A 11 -1.35 -5.78 7.93
N LEU A 12 -0.30 -4.96 8.07
CA LEU A 12 -0.02 -3.84 7.17
C LEU A 12 -0.03 -4.26 5.69
N LEU A 13 0.74 -5.28 5.33
CA LEU A 13 0.81 -5.80 3.96
C LEU A 13 -0.56 -6.29 3.47
N TYR A 14 -1.36 -6.88 4.35
CA TYR A 14 -2.72 -7.32 4.02
C TYR A 14 -3.64 -6.13 3.70
N GLN A 15 -3.59 -5.06 4.51
CA GLN A 15 -4.36 -3.83 4.26
C GLN A 15 -3.94 -3.16 2.94
N ILE A 16 -2.65 -3.11 2.64
CA ILE A 16 -2.13 -2.59 1.37
C ILE A 16 -2.60 -3.44 0.19
N ALA A 17 -2.55 -4.77 0.31
CA ALA A 17 -3.03 -5.67 -0.74
C ALA A 17 -4.54 -5.47 -1.03
N LEU A 18 -5.35 -5.25 0.00
CA LEU A 18 -6.78 -4.93 -0.15
C LEU A 18 -6.99 -3.57 -0.84
N ALA A 19 -6.22 -2.55 -0.48
CA ALA A 19 -6.27 -1.23 -1.13
C ALA A 19 -5.92 -1.33 -2.62
N LEU A 20 -4.87 -2.07 -2.96
CA LEU A 20 -4.46 -2.30 -4.35
C LEU A 20 -5.56 -3.00 -5.14
N ARG A 21 -6.16 -4.06 -4.58
CA ARG A 21 -7.27 -4.78 -5.21
C ARG A 21 -8.48 -3.88 -5.46
N ALA A 22 -8.83 -3.02 -4.49
CA ALA A 22 -9.95 -2.09 -4.62
C ALA A 22 -9.76 -1.09 -5.77
N CYS A 23 -8.50 -0.70 -6.05
CA CYS A 23 -8.15 0.22 -7.13
C CYS A 23 -7.78 -0.47 -8.44
N GLY A 24 -7.98 -1.79 -8.54
CA GLY A 24 -7.65 -2.56 -9.74
C GLY A 24 -6.16 -2.58 -10.05
N LEU A 25 -5.32 -2.65 -9.02
CA LEU A 25 -3.87 -2.70 -9.11
C LEU A 25 -3.34 -4.03 -8.57
N ASN A 26 -2.21 -4.45 -9.12
CA ASN A 26 -1.52 -5.68 -8.72
C ASN A 26 -0.25 -5.33 -7.94
N LEU A 27 0.02 -6.12 -6.90
CA LEU A 27 1.29 -6.11 -6.19
C LEU A 27 2.30 -6.99 -6.94
N VAL A 28 3.42 -6.40 -7.37
CA VAL A 28 4.51 -7.10 -8.05
C VAL A 28 5.55 -7.58 -7.06
N ASN A 29 5.96 -6.71 -6.15
CA ASN A 29 6.95 -7.01 -5.13
C ASN A 29 6.79 -6.06 -3.94
N ALA A 30 7.22 -6.50 -2.76
CA ALA A 30 7.29 -5.67 -1.57
C ALA A 30 8.68 -5.81 -0.94
N LYS A 31 9.28 -4.69 -0.57
CA LYS A 31 10.45 -4.67 0.31
C LYS A 31 10.00 -4.10 1.64
N VAL A 32 10.11 -4.93 2.67
CA VAL A 32 9.71 -4.59 4.04
C VAL A 32 10.99 -4.47 4.86
N ALA A 33 11.23 -3.29 5.41
CA ALA A 33 12.37 -3.02 6.28
C ALA A 33 11.86 -2.51 7.63
N THR A 34 12.23 -3.21 8.71
CA THR A 34 11.88 -2.82 10.08
C THR A 34 13.10 -2.23 10.77
N TYR A 35 12.96 -1.00 11.25
CA TYR A 35 13.96 -0.27 12.03
C TYR A 35 13.40 0.05 13.41
N GLY A 36 13.65 -0.83 14.38
CA GLY A 36 13.07 -0.70 15.72
C GLY A 36 11.55 -0.82 15.67
N GLU A 37 10.83 0.25 16.04
CA GLU A 37 9.35 0.31 16.01
C GLU A 37 8.79 0.91 14.71
N ARG A 38 9.66 1.35 13.78
CA ARG A 38 9.25 1.93 12.49
C ARG A 38 9.45 0.93 11.38
N VAL A 39 8.45 0.81 10.51
CA VAL A 39 8.52 0.02 9.28
C VAL A 39 8.50 0.95 8.08
N GLU A 40 9.43 0.70 7.16
CA GLU A 40 9.50 1.32 5.85
C GLU A 40 9.24 0.25 4.80
N ASP A 41 8.07 0.35 4.17
CA ASP A 41 7.63 -0.58 3.16
C ASP A 41 7.60 0.07 1.77
N ILE A 42 8.27 -0.59 0.83
CA ILE A 42 8.26 -0.21 -0.58
C ILE A 42 7.48 -1.26 -1.36
N PHE A 43 6.39 -0.84 -1.99
CA PHE A 43 5.56 -1.69 -2.84
C PHE A 43 5.73 -1.32 -4.32
N PHE A 44 6.08 -2.33 -5.13
CA PHE A 44 6.11 -2.24 -6.57
C PHE A 44 4.76 -2.71 -7.10
N VAL A 45 4.07 -1.85 -7.84
CA VAL A 45 2.69 -2.06 -8.28
C VAL A 45 2.54 -1.78 -9.76
N ASN A 46 1.68 -2.54 -10.41
CA ASN A 46 1.34 -2.40 -11.82
C ASN A 46 -0.17 -2.58 -12.04
N THR A 47 -0.63 -2.29 -13.25
CA THR A 47 -1.99 -2.62 -13.68
C THR A 47 -2.12 -4.13 -13.95
N PRO A 48 -3.35 -4.67 -14.08
CA PRO A 48 -3.57 -6.07 -14.42
C PRO A 48 -2.89 -6.51 -15.73
N ASP A 49 -2.74 -5.59 -16.68
CA ASP A 49 -2.04 -5.81 -17.94
C ASP A 49 -0.51 -5.73 -17.83
N GLY A 50 0.03 -5.65 -16.61
CA GLY A 50 1.46 -5.55 -16.34
C GLY A 50 2.07 -4.17 -16.61
N ARG A 51 1.25 -3.15 -16.87
CA ARG A 51 1.73 -1.80 -17.22
C ARG A 51 1.99 -0.94 -15.97
N PRO A 52 2.89 0.05 -16.05
CA PRO A 52 3.05 1.02 -14.97
C PRO A 52 1.74 1.77 -14.67
N VAL A 53 1.53 2.11 -13.39
CA VAL A 53 0.36 2.89 -12.96
C VAL A 53 0.51 4.35 -13.43
N SER A 54 -0.13 4.69 -14.54
CA SER A 54 -0.10 6.02 -15.15
C SER A 54 -1.40 6.82 -14.93
N ALA A 55 -2.52 6.15 -14.67
CA ALA A 55 -3.81 6.82 -14.54
C ALA A 55 -3.90 7.62 -13.22
N PRO A 56 -4.24 8.93 -13.27
CA PRO A 56 -4.41 9.74 -12.07
C PRO A 56 -5.49 9.20 -11.13
N GLU A 57 -6.57 8.66 -11.68
CA GLU A 57 -7.70 8.09 -10.91
C GLU A 57 -7.27 6.88 -10.07
N GLN A 58 -6.42 6.00 -10.61
CA GLN A 58 -5.88 4.85 -9.88
C GLN A 58 -4.98 5.30 -8.72
N ARG A 59 -4.18 6.36 -8.92
CA ARG A 59 -3.32 6.92 -7.87
C ARG A 59 -4.16 7.54 -6.75
N ALA A 60 -5.15 8.35 -7.11
CA ALA A 60 -6.05 8.97 -6.15
C ALA A 60 -6.88 7.94 -5.37
N CYS A 61 -7.35 6.89 -6.05
CA CYS A 61 -8.01 5.75 -5.40
C CYS A 61 -7.08 5.11 -4.37
N LEU A 62 -5.84 4.81 -4.78
CA LEU A 62 -4.89 4.08 -3.94
C LEU A 62 -4.51 4.88 -2.69
N GLU A 63 -4.21 6.17 -2.85
CA GLU A 63 -3.92 7.07 -1.73
C GLU A 63 -5.09 7.10 -0.72
N ARG A 64 -6.31 7.27 -1.21
CA ARG A 64 -7.51 7.29 -0.38
C ARG A 64 -7.74 5.97 0.36
N GLU A 65 -7.62 4.84 -0.32
CA GLU A 65 -7.82 3.51 0.28
C GLU A 65 -6.75 3.19 1.33
N ILE A 66 -5.48 3.50 1.04
CA ILE A 66 -4.38 3.30 2.00
C ILE A 66 -4.62 4.18 3.23
N LEU A 67 -4.89 5.47 3.04
CA LEU A 67 -5.16 6.37 4.17
C LEU A 67 -6.35 5.89 4.99
N SER A 68 -7.47 5.54 4.36
CA SER A 68 -8.66 5.06 5.07
C SER A 68 -8.40 3.81 5.90
N ARG A 69 -7.58 2.88 5.40
CA ARG A 69 -7.28 1.62 6.09
C ARG A 69 -6.28 1.82 7.22
N LEU A 70 -5.23 2.60 6.98
CA LEU A 70 -4.17 2.81 7.96
C LEU A 70 -4.52 3.82 9.04
N SER A 71 -5.46 4.73 8.80
CA SER A 71 -5.97 5.67 9.82
C SER A 71 -6.98 5.06 10.78
N THR A 72 -7.70 4.00 10.38
CA THR A 72 -8.75 3.38 11.21
C THR A 72 -8.18 2.44 12.28
N ASP A 73 -6.96 1.92 12.10
CA ASP A 73 -6.31 1.02 13.07
C ASP A 73 -5.39 1.75 14.08
N ALA A 74 -5.51 3.08 14.21
CA ALA A 74 -4.81 3.87 15.23
C ALA A 74 -5.57 3.98 16.57
N GLY A 75 -6.65 3.23 16.75
CA GLY A 75 -7.43 3.23 17.98
C GLY A 75 -7.95 1.85 18.35
N ASN A 76 -7.12 1.08 19.07
CA ASN A 76 -7.56 0.19 20.15
C ASN A 76 -6.40 -0.09 21.09
#